data_AF-A0A261RLW0-F1
#
_entry.id   AF-A0A261RLW0-F1
#
_cell.length_a   1.000
_cell.length_b   1.000
_cell.length_c   1.000
_cell.angle_alpha   90.00
_cell.angle_beta   90.00
_cell.angle_gamma   90.00
#
_symmetry.space_group_name_H-M   'P 1'
#
loop_
_entity.id
_entity.type
_entity.pdbx_description
1 polymer ?
#
loop_
_entity_poly.entity_id
_entity_poly.type
_entity_poly.pdbx_seq_one_letter_code
_entity_poly.pdbx_strand_id
1 'polypeptide(L)'
;MIISTFLVGVPIQAIAQGLEKATSDAQNINDWLWIIIPVICLSAGGIVGLLYSMDIIRKDTMYQWVGGVIFAGAVAGGIIKVVFG
;
A
#
# COMPACT_ATOMS: atom_id res chain seq x y z
N MET A 1 28.11 40.50 -4.53
CA MET A 1 28.15 39.39 -3.55
C MET A 1 26.79 38.73 -3.32
N ILE A 2 25.66 39.47 -3.39
CA ILE A 2 24.31 38.91 -3.19
C ILE A 2 23.86 37.95 -4.31
N ILE A 3 24.30 38.20 -5.56
CA ILE A 3 23.93 37.39 -6.73
C ILE A 3 24.51 35.95 -6.67
N SER A 4 25.71 35.79 -6.11
CA SER A 4 26.37 34.49 -5.97
C SER A 4 25.66 33.58 -4.97
N THR A 5 25.04 34.13 -3.92
CA THR A 5 24.26 33.37 -2.94
C THR A 5 22.95 32.86 -3.54
N PHE A 6 22.34 33.60 -4.46
CA PHE A 6 21.10 33.21 -5.13
C PHE A 6 21.31 32.01 -6.07
N LEU A 7 22.42 31.96 -6.81
CA LEU A 7 22.73 30.87 -7.73
C LEU A 7 23.11 29.55 -7.02
N VAL A 8 23.57 29.61 -5.76
CA VAL A 8 23.86 28.43 -4.92
C VAL A 8 22.64 28.01 -4.09
N GLY A 9 21.75 28.95 -3.73
CA GLY A 9 20.51 28.67 -2.98
C GLY A 9 19.42 27.98 -3.82
N VAL A 10 19.30 28.30 -5.11
CA VAL A 10 18.30 27.71 -6.01
C VAL A 10 18.45 26.18 -6.17
N PRO A 11 19.64 25.59 -6.43
CA PRO A 11 19.75 24.14 -6.56
C PRO A 11 19.48 23.41 -5.26
N ILE A 12 19.82 23.99 -4.10
CA ILE A 12 19.58 23.42 -2.78
C ILE A 12 18.07 23.41 -2.46
N GLN A 13 17.37 24.50 -2.79
CA GLN A 13 15.92 24.57 -2.62
C GLN A 13 15.16 23.70 -3.63
N ALA A 14 15.66 23.56 -4.87
CA ALA A 14 15.09 22.64 -5.85
C ALA A 14 15.27 21.17 -5.45
N ILE A 15 16.41 20.80 -4.83
CA ILE A 15 16.61 19.46 -4.27
C ILE A 15 15.70 19.23 -3.05
N ALA A 16 15.53 20.25 -2.19
CA ALA A 16 14.66 20.16 -1.02
C ALA A 16 13.18 20.02 -1.42
N GLN A 17 12.73 20.77 -2.41
CA GLN A 17 11.36 20.68 -2.96
C GLN A 17 11.14 19.38 -3.75
N GLY A 18 12.15 18.88 -4.46
CA GLY A 18 12.10 17.58 -5.14
C GLY A 18 12.03 16.42 -4.15
N LEU A 19 12.77 16.50 -3.05
CA LEU A 19 12.72 15.54 -1.95
C LEU A 19 11.39 15.62 -1.19
N GLU A 20 10.87 16.82 -0.94
CA GLU A 20 9.52 17.02 -0.35
C GLU A 20 8.43 16.42 -1.24
N LYS A 21 8.50 16.62 -2.55
CA LYS A 21 7.56 15.98 -3.48
C LYS A 21 7.70 14.47 -3.50
N ALA A 22 8.92 13.94 -3.55
CA ALA A 22 9.15 12.50 -3.52
C ALA A 22 8.68 11.85 -2.21
N THR A 23 8.88 12.52 -1.07
CA THR A 23 8.32 12.13 0.22
C THR A 23 6.79 12.17 0.20
N SER A 24 6.19 13.25 -0.32
CA SER A 24 4.74 13.41 -0.40
C SER A 24 4.09 12.34 -1.28
N ASP A 25 4.69 12.03 -2.43
CA ASP A 25 4.22 10.98 -3.33
C ASP A 25 4.37 9.58 -2.70
N ALA A 26 5.47 9.31 -1.98
CA ALA A 26 5.65 8.07 -1.24
C ALA A 26 4.61 7.91 -0.11
N GLN A 27 4.30 9.00 0.60
CA GLN A 27 3.26 9.02 1.63
C GLN A 27 1.88 8.74 1.02
N ASN A 28 1.57 9.37 -0.12
CA ASN A 28 0.33 9.14 -0.85
C ASN A 28 0.22 7.66 -1.26
N ILE A 29 1.29 7.07 -1.82
CA ILE A 29 1.31 5.66 -2.20
C ILE A 29 1.07 4.76 -0.99
N ASN A 30 1.64 5.08 0.17
CA ASN A 30 1.40 4.35 1.42
C ASN A 30 -0.09 4.38 1.82
N ASP A 31 -0.70 5.56 1.81
CA ASP A 31 -2.11 5.76 2.16
C ASP A 31 -3.04 4.99 1.21
N TRP A 32 -2.76 5.03 -0.09
CA TRP A 32 -3.50 4.26 -1.09
C TRP A 32 -3.29 2.75 -0.95
N LEU A 33 -2.09 2.28 -0.56
CA LEU A 33 -1.81 0.86 -0.34
C LEU A 33 -2.60 0.31 0.86
N TRP A 34 -2.69 1.09 1.94
CA TRP A 34 -3.48 0.72 3.11
C TRP A 34 -4.98 0.63 2.84
N ILE A 35 -5.48 1.39 1.87
CA ILE A 35 -6.88 1.33 1.41
C ILE A 35 -7.12 0.14 0.47
N ILE A 36 -6.22 -0.10 -0.50
CA ILE A 36 -6.48 -1.10 -1.56
C ILE A 36 -6.43 -2.54 -1.02
N ILE A 37 -5.51 -2.84 -0.08
CA ILE A 37 -5.33 -4.17 0.49
C ILE A 37 -6.63 -4.72 1.13
N PRO A 38 -7.31 -4.02 2.05
CA PRO A 38 -8.53 -4.52 2.66
C PRO A 38 -9.70 -4.58 1.66
N VAL A 39 -9.77 -3.69 0.67
CA VAL A 39 -10.82 -3.71 -0.37
C VAL A 39 -10.73 -4.98 -1.22
N ILE A 40 -9.52 -5.40 -1.60
CA ILE A 40 -9.31 -6.65 -2.34
C ILE A 40 -9.61 -7.87 -1.45
N CYS A 41 -9.22 -7.83 -0.17
CA CYS A 41 -9.54 -8.91 0.77
C CYS A 41 -11.06 -9.06 0.98
N LEU A 42 -11.78 -7.94 1.12
CA LEU A 42 -13.22 -7.91 1.36
C LEU A 42 -13.99 -8.38 0.12
N SER A 43 -13.61 -7.92 -1.07
CA SER A 43 -14.25 -8.34 -2.32
C SER A 43 -14.06 -9.83 -2.58
N ALA A 44 -12.85 -10.34 -2.39
CA ALA A 44 -12.58 -11.75 -2.63
C ALA A 44 -13.16 -12.66 -1.53
N GLY A 45 -13.17 -12.22 -0.27
CA GLY A 45 -13.92 -12.86 0.81
C GLY A 45 -15.43 -12.89 0.55
N GLY A 46 -15.98 -11.83 -0.03
CA GLY A 46 -17.38 -11.76 -0.45
C GLY A 46 -17.72 -12.77 -1.55
N ILE A 47 -16.84 -12.93 -2.54
CA ILE A 47 -17.01 -13.93 -3.61
C ILE A 47 -16.95 -15.35 -3.05
N VAL A 48 -15.97 -15.65 -2.20
CA VAL A 48 -15.84 -16.98 -1.58
C VAL A 48 -17.01 -17.27 -0.65
N GLY A 49 -17.47 -16.28 0.10
CA GLY A 49 -18.66 -16.38 0.96
C GLY A 49 -19.93 -16.64 0.15
N LEU A 50 -20.11 -15.97 -0.99
CA LEU A 50 -21.20 -16.23 -1.92
C LEU A 50 -21.14 -17.65 -2.49
N LEU A 51 -19.97 -18.08 -2.97
CA LEU A 51 -19.78 -19.43 -3.53
C LEU A 51 -19.98 -20.53 -2.48
N TYR A 52 -19.65 -20.26 -1.22
CA TYR A 52 -19.99 -21.14 -0.10
C TYR A 52 -21.51 -21.15 0.18
N SER A 53 -22.17 -19.99 0.15
CA SER A 53 -23.63 -19.90 0.38
C SER A 53 -24.46 -20.60 -0.70
N MET A 54 -23.90 -20.78 -1.90
CA MET A 54 -24.53 -21.52 -3.01
C MET A 54 -24.18 -23.01 -3.02
N ASP A 55 -23.54 -23.54 -1.97
CA ASP A 55 -23.03 -24.92 -1.87
C ASP A 55 -22.10 -25.35 -3.03
N ILE A 56 -21.50 -24.39 -3.75
CA ILE A 56 -20.55 -24.66 -4.85
C ILE A 56 -19.18 -25.06 -4.30
N ILE A 57 -18.79 -24.50 -3.15
CA ILE A 57 -17.46 -24.68 -2.55
C ILE A 57 -17.59 -25.35 -1.17
N ARG A 58 -16.68 -26.29 -0.88
CA ARG A 58 -16.60 -26.98 0.41
C ARG A 58 -15.95 -26.10 1.48
N LYS A 59 -16.32 -26.33 2.74
CA LYS A 59 -15.75 -25.64 3.92
C LYS A 59 -14.21 -25.62 3.93
N ASP A 60 -13.58 -26.71 3.48
CA ASP A 60 -12.12 -26.86 3.41
C ASP A 60 -11.45 -25.80 2.53
N THR A 61 -12.00 -25.57 1.33
CA THR A 61 -11.54 -24.53 0.39
C THR A 61 -11.77 -23.13 0.94
N MET A 62 -12.87 -22.91 1.68
CA MET A 62 -13.12 -21.64 2.36
C MET A 62 -12.05 -21.38 3.43
N TYR A 63 -11.68 -22.38 4.24
CA TYR A 63 -10.59 -22.24 5.21
C TYR A 63 -9.23 -21.99 4.56
N GLN A 64 -8.94 -22.65 3.44
CA GLN A 64 -7.72 -22.40 2.67
C GLN A 64 -7.67 -20.95 2.14
N TRP A 65 -8.81 -20.42 1.71
CA TRP A 65 -8.93 -19.03 1.28
C TRP A 65 -8.73 -18.04 2.43
N VAL A 66 -9.39 -18.28 3.57
CA VAL A 66 -9.23 -17.45 4.77
C VAL A 66 -7.77 -17.45 5.24
N GLY A 67 -7.12 -18.61 5.26
CA GLY A 67 -5.69 -18.72 5.57
C GLY A 67 -4.81 -17.93 4.59
N GLY A 68 -5.10 -18.02 3.29
CA GLY A 68 -4.41 -17.26 2.25
C GLY A 68 -4.57 -15.74 2.39
N VAL A 69 -5.77 -15.27 2.75
CA VAL A 69 -6.06 -13.83 2.97
C VAL A 69 -5.32 -13.28 4.19
N ILE A 70 -5.30 -14.03 5.29
CA ILE A 70 -4.57 -13.63 6.51
C ILE A 70 -3.07 -13.56 6.23
N PHE A 71 -2.54 -14.56 5.51
CA PHE A 71 -1.12 -14.59 5.13
C PHE A 71 -0.77 -13.44 4.18
N ALA A 72 -1.59 -13.18 3.15
CA ALA A 72 -1.40 -12.08 2.23
C ALA A 72 -1.44 -10.72 2.94
N GLY A 73 -2.36 -10.54 3.89
CA GLY A 73 -2.43 -9.34 4.73
C GLY A 73 -1.18 -9.15 5.58
N ALA A 74 -0.66 -10.21 6.20
CA ALA A 74 0.57 -10.17 6.99
C ALA A 74 1.81 -9.84 6.14
N VAL A 75 1.92 -10.44 4.95
CA VAL A 75 3.02 -10.16 4.00
C VAL A 75 2.92 -8.72 3.48
N ALA A 76 1.72 -8.26 3.08
CA ALA A 76 1.53 -6.91 2.59
C ALA A 76 1.83 -5.86 3.66
N GLY A 77 1.34 -6.06 4.90
CA GLY A 77 1.67 -5.20 6.04
C GLY A 77 3.17 -5.21 6.37
N GLY A 78 3.83 -6.37 6.24
CA GLY A 78 5.27 -6.50 6.41
C GLY A 78 6.07 -5.72 5.36
N ILE A 79 5.70 -5.84 4.09
CA ILE A 79 6.33 -5.11 2.98
C ILE A 79 6.13 -3.60 3.16
N ILE A 80 4.91 -3.16 3.49
CA ILE A 80 4.64 -1.75 3.76
C ILE A 80 5.53 -1.22 4.88
N LYS A 81 5.66 -1.97 5.98
CA LYS A 81 6.49 -1.57 7.12
C LYS A 81 7.99 -1.51 6.79
N VAL A 82 8.49 -2.35 5.89
CA VAL A 82 9.90 -2.34 5.46
C VAL A 82 10.19 -1.21 4.46
N VAL A 83 9.22 -0.88 3.60
CA VAL A 83 9.40 0.14 2.55
C VAL A 83 9.13 1.56 3.07
N PHE A 84 8.22 1.72 4.04
CA PHE A 84 7.75 3.02 4.51
C PHE A 84 7.94 3.25 6.02
N GLY A 85 8.44 2.26 6.78
CA GLY A 85 8.76 2.38 8.20
C GLY A 85 10.25 2.48 8.45
#